data_AF-A0A6C0J3U8-F1
#
_entry.id   AF-A0A6C0J3U8-F1
#
_cell.length_a   1.000
_cell.length_b   1.000
_cell.length_c   1.000
_cell.angle_alpha   90.00
_cell.angle_beta   90.00
_cell.angle_gamma   90.00
#
_symmetry.space_group_name_H-M   'P 1'
#
loop_
_entity.id
_entity.type
_entity.pdbx_description
1 polymer ?
#
loop_
_entity_poly.entity_id
_entity_poly.type
_entity_poly.pdbx_seq_one_letter_code
_entity_poly.pdbx_strand_id
1 'polypeptide(L)'
;MPYNYSTLGFDEEEIKMLQDAEQAIDKADKWTYIKESPVHADYSFVMDVEFEKICQNLRYMEHTSVSLAWTMKIMKQIAQEGDDMHTHMMTPDAAKKHVIERTAEMDEKVLETYKNLPAFKPMPKWAKEYLRVYPQVLAKVMATMK
;
A
#
# COMPACT_ATOMS: atom_id res chain seq x y z
N MET A 1 18.56 -14.40 -5.14
CA MET A 1 18.50 -13.98 -3.73
C MET A 1 17.22 -13.19 -3.59
N PRO A 2 16.44 -13.36 -2.50
CA PRO A 2 15.19 -12.63 -2.35
C PRO A 2 15.45 -11.12 -2.38
N TYR A 3 14.61 -10.38 -3.09
CA TYR A 3 14.72 -8.93 -3.16
C TYR A 3 14.55 -8.30 -1.76
N ASN A 4 15.36 -7.27 -1.48
CA ASN A 4 15.22 -6.55 -0.23
C ASN A 4 14.15 -5.46 -0.34
N TYR A 5 12.88 -5.85 -0.21
CA TYR A 5 11.74 -4.92 -0.31
C TYR A 5 11.77 -3.78 0.72
N SER A 6 12.49 -3.93 1.83
CA SER A 6 12.63 -2.87 2.84
C SER A 6 13.38 -1.64 2.32
N THR A 7 14.22 -1.78 1.29
CA THR A 7 14.94 -0.63 0.70
C THR A 7 14.10 0.15 -0.32
N LEU A 8 12.93 -0.39 -0.68
CA LEU A 8 12.01 0.21 -1.66
C LEU A 8 10.93 1.09 -1.03
N GLY A 9 10.91 1.21 0.30
CA GLY A 9 9.99 2.11 1.02
C GLY A 9 8.61 1.51 1.34
N PHE A 10 8.43 0.21 1.14
CA PHE A 10 7.22 -0.51 1.53
C PHE A 10 7.12 -0.69 3.05
N ASP A 11 5.89 -0.77 3.56
CA ASP A 11 5.65 -1.09 4.97
C ASP A 11 5.81 -2.58 5.29
N GLU A 12 5.74 -2.96 6.58
CA GLU A 12 5.95 -4.36 7.01
C GLU A 12 4.93 -5.34 6.44
N GLU A 13 3.70 -4.90 6.16
CA GLU A 13 2.64 -5.73 5.61
C GLU A 13 2.86 -5.94 4.11
N GLU A 14 3.14 -4.85 3.39
CA GLU A 14 3.50 -4.86 1.97
C GLU A 14 4.75 -5.71 1.70
N ILE A 15 5.78 -5.62 2.55
CA ILE A 15 6.99 -6.45 2.43
C ILE A 15 6.65 -7.93 2.53
N LYS A 16 5.79 -8.34 3.48
CA LYS A 16 5.39 -9.74 3.64
C LYS A 16 4.62 -10.24 2.41
N MET A 17 3.71 -9.42 1.87
CA MET A 17 2.96 -9.75 0.66
C MET A 17 3.89 -9.94 -0.54
N LEU A 18 4.86 -9.03 -0.71
CA LEU A 18 5.80 -9.08 -1.81
C LEU A 18 6.73 -10.30 -1.69
N GLN A 19 7.22 -10.62 -0.49
CA GLN A 19 8.03 -11.80 -0.24
C GLN A 19 7.26 -13.12 -0.48
N ASP A 20 5.98 -13.18 -0.07
CA ASP A 20 5.15 -14.36 -0.34
C ASP A 20 4.89 -14.54 -1.83
N ALA A 21 4.61 -13.45 -2.56
CA ALA A 21 4.44 -13.48 -4.01
C ALA A 21 5.72 -13.87 -4.74
N GLU A 22 6.88 -13.35 -4.33
CA GLU A 22 8.19 -13.73 -4.86
C GLU A 22 8.43 -15.24 -4.72
N GLN A 23 8.22 -15.77 -3.52
CA GLN A 23 8.36 -17.20 -3.23
C GLN A 23 7.37 -18.06 -4.02
N ALA A 24 6.14 -17.59 -4.21
CA ALA A 24 5.14 -18.30 -4.99
C ALA A 24 5.49 -18.34 -6.48
N ILE A 25 5.99 -17.23 -7.04
CA ILE A 25 6.43 -17.15 -8.43
C ILE A 25 7.68 -18.01 -8.66
N ASP A 26 8.64 -17.97 -7.74
CA ASP A 26 9.84 -18.82 -7.75
C ASP A 26 9.45 -20.30 -7.76
N LYS A 27 8.58 -20.70 -6.84
CA LYS A 27 8.16 -22.10 -6.70
C LYS A 27 7.33 -22.59 -7.89
N ALA A 28 6.59 -21.69 -8.54
CA ALA A 28 5.83 -22.00 -9.74
C ALA A 28 6.68 -21.96 -11.03
N ASP A 29 7.90 -21.43 -10.98
CA ASP A 29 8.76 -21.13 -12.13
C ASP A 29 8.03 -20.27 -13.19
N LYS A 30 7.53 -19.09 -12.75
CA LYS A 30 6.66 -18.21 -13.56
C LYS A 30 7.19 -16.80 -13.77
N TRP A 31 8.45 -16.53 -13.53
CA TRP A 31 9.03 -15.20 -13.78
C TRP A 31 8.91 -14.76 -15.23
N THR A 32 9.14 -15.64 -16.20
CA THR A 32 8.96 -15.33 -17.63
C THR A 32 7.51 -14.96 -17.92
N TYR A 33 6.55 -15.73 -17.40
CA TYR A 33 5.13 -15.40 -17.53
C TYR A 33 4.81 -14.03 -16.94
N ILE A 34 5.28 -13.74 -15.72
CA ILE A 34 5.04 -12.44 -15.08
C ILE A 34 5.64 -11.29 -15.88
N LYS A 35 6.86 -11.45 -16.39
CA LYS A 35 7.55 -10.45 -17.22
C LYS A 35 6.82 -10.15 -18.54
N GLU A 36 6.35 -11.19 -19.21
CA GLU A 36 5.76 -11.13 -20.55
C GLU A 36 4.23 -10.99 -20.53
N SER A 37 3.60 -11.13 -19.36
CA SER A 37 2.15 -11.17 -19.24
C SER A 37 1.51 -9.92 -19.86
N PRO A 38 0.55 -10.07 -20.79
CA PRO A 38 -0.20 -8.95 -21.34
C PRO A 38 -1.24 -8.38 -20.36
N VAL A 39 -1.37 -8.95 -19.16
CA VAL A 39 -2.28 -8.46 -18.12
C VAL A 39 -1.80 -7.07 -17.69
N HIS A 40 -2.48 -6.04 -18.19
CA HIS A 40 -1.93 -4.70 -18.29
C HIS A 40 -2.17 -3.79 -17.08
N ALA A 41 -2.98 -4.17 -16.10
CA ALA A 41 -3.23 -3.26 -14.98
C ALA A 41 -3.77 -3.93 -13.73
N ASP A 42 -4.57 -4.99 -13.87
CA ASP A 42 -5.30 -5.55 -12.75
C ASP A 42 -5.26 -7.07 -12.84
N TYR A 43 -4.46 -7.70 -11.97
CA TYR A 43 -4.61 -9.14 -11.72
C TYR A 43 -5.93 -9.45 -10.97
N SER A 44 -6.77 -8.43 -10.72
CA SER A 44 -8.14 -8.56 -10.28
C SER A 44 -8.92 -9.39 -11.29
N PHE A 45 -9.31 -10.61 -10.91
CA PHE A 45 -10.14 -11.53 -11.71
C PHE A 45 -9.45 -12.16 -12.94
N VAL A 46 -8.12 -12.28 -12.92
CA VAL A 46 -7.41 -13.06 -13.94
C VAL A 46 -7.75 -14.55 -13.80
N MET A 47 -8.49 -15.08 -14.77
CA MET A 47 -8.75 -16.51 -14.93
C MET A 47 -7.74 -17.11 -15.92
N ASP A 48 -6.48 -17.14 -15.51
CA ASP A 48 -5.38 -17.66 -16.32
C ASP A 48 -4.71 -18.84 -15.61
N VAL A 49 -4.45 -19.91 -16.35
CA VAL A 49 -3.92 -21.18 -15.81
C VAL A 49 -2.49 -21.01 -15.27
N GLU A 50 -1.71 -20.11 -15.87
CA GLU A 50 -0.36 -19.83 -15.37
C GLU A 50 -0.41 -18.96 -14.11
N PHE A 51 -1.37 -18.04 -14.02
CA PHE A 51 -1.64 -17.28 -12.80
C PHE A 51 -2.16 -18.18 -11.66
N GLU A 52 -3.04 -19.14 -11.95
CA GLU A 52 -3.56 -20.08 -10.95
C GLU A 52 -2.45 -20.91 -10.29
N LYS A 53 -1.43 -21.32 -11.05
CA LYS A 53 -0.26 -22.03 -10.52
C LYS A 53 0.55 -21.19 -9.52
N ILE A 54 0.59 -19.87 -9.70
CA ILE A 54 1.19 -18.95 -8.73
C ILE A 54 0.32 -18.89 -7.48
N CYS A 55 -1.00 -18.68 -7.65
CA CYS A 55 -1.96 -18.59 -6.55
C CYS A 55 -1.97 -19.83 -5.64
N GLN A 56 -1.77 -21.03 -6.20
CA GLN A 56 -1.66 -22.29 -5.43
C GLN A 56 -0.43 -22.34 -4.51
N ASN A 57 0.58 -21.49 -4.74
CA ASN A 57 1.79 -21.43 -3.95
C ASN A 57 1.85 -20.23 -2.98
N LEU A 58 0.88 -19.32 -3.04
CA LEU A 58 0.75 -18.23 -2.07
C LEU A 58 0.36 -18.80 -0.70
N ARG A 59 1.07 -18.39 0.35
CA ARG A 59 0.73 -18.74 1.73
C ARG A 59 -0.20 -17.71 2.34
N TYR A 60 -0.15 -16.48 1.83
CA TYR A 60 -0.90 -15.36 2.34
C TYR A 60 -2.22 -15.20 1.56
N MET A 61 -3.29 -15.87 2.01
CA MET A 61 -4.63 -15.78 1.40
C MET A 61 -5.58 -14.80 2.13
N GLU A 62 -5.12 -14.04 3.12
CA GLU A 62 -6.00 -13.24 3.98
C GLU A 62 -6.45 -11.91 3.35
N HIS A 63 -6.18 -11.66 2.07
CA HIS A 63 -6.50 -10.37 1.46
C HIS A 63 -7.50 -10.40 0.31
N THR A 64 -8.08 -9.23 0.08
CA THR A 64 -9.00 -8.95 -1.02
C THR A 64 -8.29 -9.03 -2.37
N SER A 65 -9.04 -9.33 -3.43
CA SER A 65 -8.55 -9.35 -4.82
C SER A 65 -7.77 -8.10 -5.24
N VAL A 66 -8.04 -6.95 -4.60
CA VAL A 66 -7.38 -5.66 -4.83
C VAL A 66 -5.92 -5.67 -4.39
N SER A 67 -5.62 -6.20 -3.21
CA SER A 67 -4.24 -6.26 -2.70
C SER A 67 -3.38 -7.25 -3.51
N LEU A 68 -3.94 -8.40 -3.88
CA LEU A 68 -3.28 -9.38 -4.74
C LEU A 68 -2.98 -8.76 -6.12
N ALA A 69 -3.93 -8.00 -6.66
CA ALA A 69 -3.73 -7.29 -7.91
C ALA A 69 -2.58 -6.29 -7.84
N TRP A 70 -2.50 -5.54 -6.75
CA TRP A 70 -1.40 -4.61 -6.49
C TRP A 70 -0.06 -5.36 -6.36
N THR A 71 0.02 -6.40 -5.55
CA THR A 71 1.26 -7.18 -5.34
C THR A 71 1.81 -7.73 -6.66
N MET A 72 0.94 -8.31 -7.47
CA MET A 72 1.34 -8.93 -8.74
C MET A 72 1.74 -7.88 -9.79
N LYS A 73 1.16 -6.67 -9.73
CA LYS A 73 1.61 -5.53 -10.53
C LYS A 73 3.04 -5.12 -10.16
N ILE A 74 3.37 -5.04 -8.87
CA ILE A 74 4.72 -4.74 -8.40
C ILE A 74 5.70 -5.84 -8.85
N MET A 75 5.34 -7.12 -8.71
CA MET A 75 6.16 -8.25 -9.18
C MET A 75 6.43 -8.20 -10.69
N LYS A 76 5.44 -7.80 -11.48
CA LYS A 76 5.64 -7.57 -12.92
C LYS A 76 6.62 -6.45 -13.20
N GLN A 77 6.52 -5.33 -12.49
CA GLN A 77 7.48 -4.23 -12.62
C GLN A 77 8.90 -4.70 -12.26
N ILE A 78 9.06 -5.46 -11.17
CA ILE A 78 10.35 -6.05 -10.78
C ILE A 78 10.88 -6.96 -11.89
N ALA A 79 10.04 -7.82 -12.46
CA ALA A 79 10.44 -8.75 -13.51
C ALA A 79 10.85 -8.05 -14.83
N GLN A 80 10.24 -6.89 -15.12
CA GLN A 80 10.51 -6.10 -16.31
C GLN A 80 11.72 -5.18 -16.15
N GLU A 81 11.85 -4.54 -15.00
CA GLU A 81 12.85 -3.48 -14.73
C GLU A 81 14.10 -4.00 -14.00
N GLY A 82 14.04 -5.15 -13.31
CA GLY A 82 15.17 -5.71 -12.58
C GLY A 82 15.68 -4.79 -11.46
N ASP A 83 17.00 -4.63 -11.34
CA ASP A 83 17.65 -3.78 -10.32
C ASP A 83 17.42 -2.27 -10.54
N ASP A 84 17.04 -1.83 -11.75
CA ASP A 84 16.77 -0.42 -12.05
C ASP A 84 15.48 0.09 -11.37
N MET A 85 14.67 -0.82 -10.83
CA MET A 85 13.43 -0.50 -10.13
C MET A 85 13.66 0.34 -8.87
N HIS A 86 14.87 0.30 -8.30
CA HIS A 86 15.27 1.15 -7.16
C HIS A 86 15.14 2.66 -7.47
N THR A 87 15.20 3.02 -8.76
CA THR A 87 15.13 4.39 -9.27
C THR A 87 13.70 4.83 -9.62
N HIS A 88 12.80 3.89 -9.93
CA HIS A 88 11.42 4.16 -10.35
C HIS A 88 10.38 3.97 -9.23
N MET A 89 10.63 3.06 -8.28
CA MET A 89 9.77 2.89 -7.10
C MET A 89 10.11 3.84 -5.95
N MET A 90 11.27 4.52 -6.00
CA MET A 90 11.36 5.88 -5.50
C MET A 90 10.53 6.80 -6.39
N THR A 91 9.22 6.62 -6.34
CA THR A 91 8.32 7.66 -6.81
C THR A 91 8.67 8.94 -6.05
N PRO A 92 8.59 10.11 -6.69
CA PRO A 92 8.58 11.39 -5.97
C PRO A 92 7.48 11.45 -4.89
N ASP A 93 6.58 10.47 -4.82
CA ASP A 93 5.56 10.31 -3.78
C ASP A 93 6.03 9.53 -2.54
N ALA A 94 7.06 8.67 -2.63
CA ALA A 94 7.79 8.23 -1.43
C ALA A 94 8.68 9.36 -0.87
N ALA A 95 9.12 10.28 -1.74
CA ALA A 95 9.82 11.51 -1.36
C ALA A 95 8.87 12.64 -0.96
N LYS A 96 7.59 12.58 -1.34
CA LYS A 96 6.51 13.31 -0.67
C LYS A 96 5.93 12.41 0.41
N LYS A 97 6.69 12.28 1.50
CA LYS A 97 6.08 12.70 2.76
C LYS A 97 5.40 14.03 2.41
N HIS A 98 4.08 14.03 2.23
CA HIS A 98 3.32 15.18 2.66
C HIS A 98 3.70 15.27 4.13
N VAL A 99 4.75 16.04 4.40
CA VAL A 99 5.10 16.48 5.72
C VAL A 99 3.92 17.38 6.03
N ILE A 100 2.85 16.75 6.50
CA ILE A 100 1.81 17.42 7.23
C ILE A 100 2.56 17.82 8.49
N GLU A 101 3.23 18.97 8.41
CA GLU A 101 3.93 19.55 9.52
C GLU A 101 2.88 19.79 10.59
N ARG A 102 3.12 19.21 11.78
CA ARG A 102 2.24 19.47 12.90
C ARG A 102 2.47 20.90 13.36
N THR A 103 1.48 21.76 13.13
CA THR A 103 1.45 23.11 13.65
C THR A 103 0.27 23.27 14.60
N ALA A 104 0.36 24.23 15.53
CA ALA A 104 -0.75 24.54 16.43
C ALA A 104 -2.00 24.98 15.64
N GLU A 105 -1.81 25.70 14.53
CA GLU A 105 -2.88 26.14 13.63
C GLU A 105 -3.61 24.96 12.97
N MET A 106 -2.87 23.94 12.54
CA MET A 106 -3.48 22.74 11.94
C MET A 106 -4.18 21.87 12.98
N ASP A 107 -3.62 21.76 14.20
CA ASP A 107 -4.30 21.12 15.32
C ASP A 107 -5.65 21.82 15.59
N GLU A 108 -5.67 23.15 15.69
CA GLU A 108 -6.89 23.94 15.93
C GLU A 108 -7.90 23.79 14.79
N LYS A 109 -7.46 23.90 13.53
CA LYS A 109 -8.31 23.76 12.35
C LYS A 109 -8.97 22.38 12.25
N VAL A 110 -8.25 21.31 12.59
CA VAL A 110 -8.82 19.95 12.65
C VAL A 110 -9.83 19.83 13.78
N LEU A 111 -9.56 20.41 14.94
CA LEU A 111 -10.49 20.41 16.07
C LEU A 111 -11.77 21.18 15.78
N GLU A 112 -11.69 22.36 15.16
CA GLU A 112 -12.85 23.11 14.72
C GLU A 112 -13.65 22.35 13.67
N THR A 113 -12.97 21.72 12.71
CA THR A 113 -13.60 20.89 11.69
C THR A 113 -14.36 19.73 12.33
N TYR A 114 -13.76 19.07 13.33
CA TYR A 114 -14.40 17.99 14.07
C TYR A 114 -15.61 18.46 14.89
N LYS A 115 -15.49 19.58 15.62
CA LYS A 115 -16.59 20.16 16.42
C LYS A 115 -17.79 20.59 15.58
N ASN A 116 -17.52 21.15 14.39
CA ASN A 116 -18.54 21.65 13.48
C ASN A 116 -19.02 20.59 12.47
N LEU A 117 -18.52 19.35 12.56
CA LEU A 117 -18.90 18.28 11.64
C LEU A 117 -20.33 17.83 11.98
N PRO A 118 -21.30 17.92 11.05
CA PRO A 118 -22.63 17.38 11.28
C PRO A 118 -22.58 15.89 11.55
N ALA A 119 -23.47 15.40 12.41
CA ALA A 119 -23.62 13.97 12.64
C ALA A 119 -23.81 13.23 11.30
N PHE A 120 -23.14 12.10 11.14
CA PHE A 120 -23.16 11.25 9.93
C PHE A 120 -22.50 11.83 8.66
N LYS A 121 -21.90 13.02 8.71
CA LYS A 121 -21.10 13.53 7.59
C LYS A 121 -19.64 13.04 7.71
N PRO A 122 -19.04 12.47 6.65
CA PRO A 122 -17.64 12.08 6.69
C PRO A 122 -16.73 13.31 6.80
N MET A 123 -15.67 13.16 7.58
CA MET A 123 -14.65 14.20 7.74
C MET A 123 -13.95 14.47 6.39
N PRO A 124 -13.58 15.73 6.08
CA PRO A 124 -12.78 16.04 4.91
C PRO A 124 -11.49 15.22 4.84
N LYS A 125 -11.10 14.80 3.62
CA LYS A 125 -9.95 13.92 3.36
C LYS A 125 -8.66 14.42 4.03
N TRP A 126 -8.38 15.73 3.95
CA TRP A 126 -7.19 16.35 4.55
C TRP A 126 -7.16 16.21 6.09
N ALA A 127 -8.30 16.33 6.76
CA ALA A 127 -8.39 16.22 8.22
C ALA A 127 -8.32 14.75 8.67
N LYS A 128 -8.89 13.84 7.88
CA LYS A 128 -8.75 12.39 8.09
C LYS A 128 -7.30 11.94 7.97
N GLU A 129 -6.59 12.44 6.96
CA GLU A 129 -5.16 12.18 6.76
C GLU A 129 -4.31 12.76 7.91
N TYR A 130 -4.62 13.99 8.35
CA TYR A 130 -3.96 14.61 9.52
C TYR A 130 -4.10 13.77 10.79
N LEU A 131 -5.31 13.31 11.09
CA LEU A 131 -5.59 12.51 12.29
C LEU A 131 -5.04 11.09 12.22
N ARG A 132 -4.83 10.54 11.01
CA ARG A 132 -4.12 9.26 10.84
C ARG A 132 -2.67 9.38 11.31
N VAL A 133 -2.05 10.55 11.11
CA VAL A 133 -0.67 10.82 11.51
C VAL A 133 -0.58 11.31 12.96
N TYR A 134 -1.55 12.10 13.44
CA TYR A 134 -1.56 12.69 14.78
C TYR A 134 -2.87 12.38 15.56
N PRO A 135 -3.15 11.12 15.91
CA PRO A 135 -4.39 10.72 16.59
C PRO A 135 -4.57 11.38 17.98
N GLN A 136 -3.47 11.77 18.63
CA GLN A 136 -3.46 12.42 19.95
C GLN A 136 -4.16 13.79 19.99
N VAL A 137 -4.37 14.42 18.84
CA VAL A 137 -5.02 15.74 18.74
C VAL A 137 -6.48 15.65 19.21
N LEU A 138 -7.20 14.60 18.83
CA LEU A 138 -8.56 14.35 19.31
C LEU A 138 -8.62 13.74 20.71
N ALA A 139 -7.59 13.01 21.13
CA ALA A 139 -7.55 12.38 22.45
C ALA A 139 -7.67 13.42 23.58
N LYS A 140 -7.06 14.61 23.41
CA LYS A 140 -7.19 15.71 24.37
C LYS A 140 -8.60 16.27 24.46
N VAL A 141 -9.33 16.35 23.34
CA VAL A 141 -10.70 16.88 23.31
C VAL A 141 -11.70 15.90 23.93
N MET A 142 -11.56 14.60 23.63
CA MET A 142 -12.41 13.56 24.25
C MET A 142 -12.21 13.47 25.77
N ALA A 143 -11.03 13.82 26.28
CA ALA A 143 -10.77 13.88 27.72
C ALA A 143 -11.47 15.08 28.41
N THR A 144 -11.67 16.20 27.70
CA THR A 144 -12.37 17.41 28.21
C THR A 144 -13.88 17.41 27.97
N MET A 145 -14.44 16.46 27.22
CA MET A 145 -15.90 16.33 26.98
C MET A 145 -16.61 15.37 27.96
N LYS A 146 -15.97 15.06 29.10
CA LYS A 146 -16.57 14.35 30.23
C LYS A 146 -17.13 15.29 31.27
#